data_AF-A0A0G2URQ5-F1
#
_entry.id   AF-A0A0G2URQ5-F1
#
_cell.length_a   1.000
_cell.length_b   1.000
_cell.length_c   1.000
_cell.angle_alpha   90.00
_cell.angle_beta   90.00
_cell.angle_gamma   90.00
#
_symmetry.space_group_name_H-M   'P 1'
#
loop_
_entity.id
_entity.type
_entity.pdbx_description
1 polymer ?
#
loop_
_entity_poly.entity_id
_entity_poly.type
_entity_poly.pdbx_seq_one_letter_code
_entity_poly.pdbx_strand_id
1 'polypeptide(L)'
;GGRNWEGFAPDPVLTGVLMAETIKGIQDAGVIATAKHFIGNEQEHFRQVSEALDYGYNITETVSSNIDDKTMHELYLWPFADAVRAGVGSVMCSYNQINNSYGCQNSHLLNKLLKHELGFQGFVMTDWGAHHSGVASTLAGTDMSDAW
;
A
#
# COMPACT_ATOMS: atom_id res chain seq x y z
N GLY A 1 -0.84 11.32 9.39
CA GLY A 1 -0.76 10.60 10.67
C GLY A 1 0.64 10.53 11.24
N GLY A 2 0.82 9.67 12.26
CA GLY A 2 2.07 9.50 13.03
C GLY A 2 3.28 8.98 12.24
N ARG A 3 3.07 8.60 10.98
CA ARG A 3 4.09 8.10 10.05
C ARG A 3 4.32 8.99 8.82
N ASN A 4 3.76 10.20 8.78
CA ASN A 4 3.96 11.13 7.66
C ASN A 4 5.45 11.41 7.39
N TRP A 5 6.25 11.42 8.45
CA TRP A 5 7.69 11.70 8.38
C TRP A 5 8.51 10.59 7.69
N GLU A 6 7.97 9.38 7.52
CA GLU A 6 8.62 8.30 6.75
C GLU A 6 8.51 8.51 5.25
N GLY A 7 7.50 9.25 4.80
CA GLY A 7 7.29 9.62 3.42
C GLY A 7 8.07 10.87 3.03
N PHE A 8 7.51 11.62 2.08
CA PHE A 8 8.15 12.83 1.54
C PHE A 8 7.30 14.08 1.83
N ALA A 9 6.14 14.21 1.18
CA ALA A 9 5.28 15.39 1.27
C ALA A 9 3.79 15.04 1.05
N PRO A 10 2.84 15.90 1.46
CA PRO A 10 1.43 15.72 1.12
C PRO A 10 1.11 16.06 -0.35
N ASP A 11 2.06 16.65 -1.08
CA ASP A 11 1.91 16.95 -2.50
C ASP A 11 2.24 15.71 -3.37
N PRO A 12 1.35 15.29 -4.29
CA PRO A 12 1.53 14.04 -5.04
C PRO A 12 2.68 14.11 -6.04
N VAL A 13 2.98 15.29 -6.59
CA VAL A 13 4.05 15.46 -7.59
C VAL A 13 5.42 15.42 -6.90
N LEU A 14 5.58 16.19 -5.82
CA LEU A 14 6.81 16.20 -5.03
C LEU A 14 7.13 14.81 -4.48
N THR A 15 6.12 14.11 -3.95
CA THR A 15 6.29 12.74 -3.47
C THR A 15 6.60 11.76 -4.60
N GLY A 16 5.92 11.87 -5.74
CA GLY A 16 6.16 10.99 -6.89
C GLY A 16 7.60 11.08 -7.43
N VAL A 17 8.10 12.31 -7.62
CA VAL A 17 9.49 12.54 -8.08
C VAL A 17 10.50 11.97 -7.09
N LEU A 18 10.34 12.25 -5.79
CA LEU A 18 11.28 11.79 -4.77
C LEU A 18 11.22 10.27 -4.56
N MET A 19 10.03 9.67 -4.69
CA MET A 19 9.85 8.22 -4.65
C MET A 19 10.57 7.56 -5.83
N ALA A 20 10.38 8.05 -7.06
CA ALA A 20 11.03 7.53 -8.25
C ALA A 20 12.57 7.59 -8.19
N GLU A 21 13.15 8.72 -7.79
CA GLU A 21 14.61 8.86 -7.69
C GLU A 21 15.20 8.00 -6.57
N THR A 22 14.48 7.87 -5.45
CA THR A 22 14.88 6.97 -4.34
C THR A 22 14.89 5.51 -4.80
N ILE A 23 13.85 5.07 -5.51
CA ILE A 23 13.74 3.72 -6.06
C ILE A 23 14.89 3.43 -7.03
N LYS A 24 15.18 4.34 -7.97
CA LYS A 24 16.30 4.18 -8.90
C LYS A 24 17.62 4.03 -8.17
N GLY A 25 17.90 4.89 -7.19
CA GLY A 25 19.14 4.81 -6.41
C GLY A 25 19.30 3.48 -5.67
N ILE A 26 18.23 2.95 -5.07
CA ILE A 26 18.24 1.65 -4.40
C ILE A 26 18.48 0.50 -5.41
N GLN A 27 17.78 0.54 -6.54
CA GLN A 27 17.84 -0.55 -7.53
C GLN A 27 19.10 -0.54 -8.39
N ASP A 28 19.67 0.62 -8.68
CA ASP A 28 20.97 0.77 -9.35
C ASP A 28 22.10 0.18 -8.49
N ALA A 29 21.93 0.16 -7.16
CA ALA A 29 22.82 -0.49 -6.22
C ALA A 29 22.60 -2.02 -6.10
N GLY A 30 21.69 -2.59 -6.89
CA GLY A 30 21.44 -4.04 -6.94
C GLY A 30 20.50 -4.57 -5.85
N VAL A 31 19.69 -3.71 -5.22
CA VAL A 31 18.72 -4.10 -4.18
C VAL A 31 17.29 -3.82 -4.65
N ILE A 32 16.36 -4.73 -4.38
CA ILE A 32 14.93 -4.52 -4.70
C ILE A 32 14.35 -3.46 -3.76
N ALA A 33 13.80 -2.39 -4.33
CA ALA A 33 13.04 -1.39 -3.58
C ALA A 33 11.57 -1.81 -3.43
N THR A 34 10.97 -1.50 -2.27
CA THR A 34 9.55 -1.73 -1.98
C THR A 34 8.82 -0.40 -1.81
N ALA A 35 7.87 -0.07 -2.69
CA ALA A 35 6.99 1.09 -2.50
C ALA A 35 5.88 0.76 -1.48
N LYS A 36 5.70 1.60 -0.45
CA LYS A 36 4.76 1.34 0.65
C LYS A 36 4.16 2.63 1.25
N HIS A 37 3.01 2.58 1.92
CA HIS A 37 2.08 1.43 2.05
C HIS A 37 0.94 1.64 1.06
N PHE A 38 0.61 0.62 0.27
CA PHE A 38 -0.40 0.68 -0.78
C PHE A 38 -1.75 0.13 -0.24
N ILE A 39 -2.74 0.95 0.12
CA ILE A 39 -2.81 2.42 0.06
C ILE A 39 -3.76 2.96 1.13
N GLY A 40 -3.66 4.26 1.42
CA GLY A 40 -4.61 4.94 2.31
C GLY A 40 -4.40 4.67 3.80
N ASN A 41 -3.21 4.22 4.20
CA ASN A 41 -2.82 4.06 5.61
C ASN A 41 -2.39 5.40 6.23
N GLU A 42 -3.29 6.38 6.22
CA GLU A 42 -2.97 7.78 6.55
C GLU A 42 -2.95 8.08 8.07
N GLN A 43 -3.36 7.10 8.89
CA GLN A 43 -3.40 7.21 10.35
C GLN A 43 -3.05 5.89 11.04
N GLU A 44 -2.43 5.99 12.21
CA GLU A 44 -2.06 4.81 13.00
C GLU A 44 -3.26 4.22 13.76
N HIS A 45 -4.18 5.08 14.18
CA HIS A 45 -5.28 4.66 15.02
C HIS A 45 -6.20 3.70 14.25
N PHE A 46 -6.42 2.52 14.83
CA PHE A 46 -7.23 1.43 14.28
C PHE A 46 -6.67 0.76 13.02
N ARG A 47 -5.38 0.91 12.71
CA ARG A 47 -4.75 0.20 11.59
C ARG A 47 -4.65 -1.32 11.83
N GLN A 48 -4.62 -1.77 13.08
CA GLN A 48 -4.62 -3.19 13.46
C GLN A 48 -5.61 -3.44 14.59
N VAL A 49 -6.31 -4.57 14.54
CA VAL A 49 -7.30 -4.98 15.56
C VAL A 49 -6.61 -5.27 16.89
N SER A 50 -5.52 -6.04 16.89
CA SER A 50 -4.74 -6.36 18.09
C SER A 50 -4.24 -5.10 18.79
N GLU A 51 -3.62 -4.19 18.04
CA GLU A 51 -3.14 -2.89 18.55
C GLU A 51 -4.30 -2.07 19.15
N ALA A 52 -5.46 -2.01 18.47
CA ALA A 52 -6.62 -1.29 18.98
C ALA A 52 -7.17 -1.89 20.29
N LEU A 53 -7.23 -3.23 20.39
CA LEU A 53 -7.65 -3.94 21.59
C LEU A 53 -6.71 -3.66 22.77
N ASP A 54 -5.40 -3.65 22.53
CA ASP A 54 -4.40 -3.34 23.55
C ASP A 54 -4.53 -1.89 24.07
N TYR A 55 -4.99 -0.97 23.22
CA TYR A 55 -5.34 0.41 23.61
C TYR A 55 -6.75 0.57 24.19
N GLY A 56 -7.50 -0.52 24.40
CA GLY A 56 -8.82 -0.51 25.03
C GLY A 56 -9.99 -0.24 24.08
N TYR A 57 -9.78 -0.31 22.77
CA TYR A 57 -10.81 -0.14 21.75
C TYR A 57 -11.30 -1.49 21.22
N ASN A 58 -12.59 -1.76 21.37
CA ASN A 58 -13.21 -3.00 20.88
C ASN A 58 -13.69 -2.84 19.43
N ILE A 59 -12.83 -3.18 18.47
CA ILE A 59 -13.14 -3.22 17.04
C ILE A 59 -12.97 -4.63 16.49
N THR A 60 -13.72 -4.98 15.45
CA THR A 60 -13.63 -6.31 14.82
C THR A 60 -12.74 -6.33 13.58
N GLU A 61 -12.61 -5.18 12.91
CA GLU A 61 -11.85 -5.03 11.67
C GLU A 61 -11.07 -3.70 11.72
N THR A 62 -10.07 -3.54 10.86
CA THR A 62 -9.26 -2.32 10.78
C THR A 62 -10.04 -1.15 10.18
N VAL A 63 -9.55 0.08 10.37
CA VAL A 63 -10.14 1.29 9.77
C VAL A 63 -10.28 1.16 8.25
N SER A 64 -11.40 1.65 7.71
CA SER A 64 -11.62 1.75 6.26
C SER A 64 -11.42 3.17 5.76
N SER A 65 -10.42 3.37 4.92
CA SER A 65 -10.19 4.60 4.17
C SER A 65 -11.10 4.61 2.95
N ASN A 66 -12.19 5.37 3.02
CA ASN A 66 -13.18 5.44 1.95
C ASN A 66 -12.88 6.64 1.03
N ILE A 67 -12.28 6.35 -0.12
CA ILE A 67 -11.73 7.33 -1.05
C ILE A 67 -12.46 7.20 -2.39
N ASP A 68 -12.92 8.32 -2.95
CA ASP A 68 -13.53 8.33 -4.27
C ASP A 68 -12.50 8.13 -5.38
N ASP A 69 -12.95 7.65 -6.54
CA ASP A 69 -12.09 7.29 -7.66
C ASP A 69 -11.23 8.47 -8.14
N LYS A 70 -11.78 9.67 -8.22
CA LYS A 70 -11.03 10.86 -8.67
C LYS A 70 -9.92 11.20 -7.69
N THR A 71 -10.24 11.27 -6.40
CA THR A 71 -9.24 11.55 -5.35
C THR A 71 -8.18 10.45 -5.28
N MET A 72 -8.56 9.18 -5.51
CA MET A 72 -7.59 8.08 -5.59
C MET A 72 -6.57 8.36 -6.70
N HIS A 73 -7.00 8.67 -7.92
CA HIS A 73 -6.10 8.86 -9.06
C HIS A 73 -5.29 10.16 -8.99
N GLU A 74 -5.92 11.27 -8.60
CA GLU A 74 -5.28 12.59 -8.63
C GLU A 74 -4.36 12.86 -7.43
N LEU A 75 -4.46 12.08 -6.35
CA LEU A 75 -3.71 12.32 -5.12
C LEU A 75 -2.94 11.08 -4.64
N TYR A 76 -3.64 10.05 -4.17
CA TYR A 76 -2.98 8.95 -3.45
C TYR A 76 -2.22 7.99 -4.37
N LEU A 77 -2.80 7.66 -5.53
CA LEU A 77 -2.24 6.72 -6.49
C LEU A 77 -1.09 7.31 -7.30
N TRP A 78 -1.10 8.64 -7.49
CA TRP A 78 -0.12 9.36 -8.31
C TRP A 78 1.35 9.00 -8.00
N PRO A 79 1.84 9.07 -6.75
CA PRO A 79 3.22 8.70 -6.47
C PRO A 79 3.54 7.22 -6.74
N PHE A 80 2.57 6.32 -6.64
CA PHE A 80 2.76 4.91 -7.00
C PHE A 80 2.86 4.71 -8.52
N ALA A 81 2.20 5.54 -9.33
CA ALA A 81 2.39 5.54 -10.78
C ALA A 81 3.84 5.89 -11.13
N ASP A 82 4.42 6.90 -10.46
CA ASP A 82 5.82 7.27 -10.63
C ASP A 82 6.78 6.17 -10.15
N ALA A 83 6.46 5.49 -9.05
CA ALA A 83 7.22 4.33 -8.56
C ALA A 83 7.23 3.17 -9.57
N VAL A 84 6.05 2.81 -10.12
CA VAL A 84 5.93 1.76 -11.13
C VAL A 84 6.70 2.15 -12.39
N ARG A 85 6.58 3.40 -12.86
CA ARG A 85 7.32 3.92 -14.01
C ARG A 85 8.84 3.94 -13.79
N ALA A 86 9.29 4.17 -12.57
CA ALA A 86 10.70 4.09 -12.17
C ALA A 86 11.22 2.65 -12.09
N GLY A 87 10.34 1.65 -12.26
CA GLY A 87 10.70 0.24 -12.30
C GLY A 87 10.80 -0.42 -10.94
N VAL A 88 10.05 0.04 -9.92
CA VAL A 88 10.05 -0.57 -8.59
C VAL A 88 9.80 -2.08 -8.65
N GLY A 89 10.58 -2.86 -7.91
CA GLY A 89 10.51 -4.33 -7.94
C GLY A 89 9.42 -4.93 -7.05
N SER A 90 9.00 -4.23 -5.99
CA SER A 90 7.91 -4.68 -5.12
C SER A 90 7.03 -3.54 -4.60
N VAL A 91 5.80 -3.90 -4.23
CA VAL A 91 4.84 -3.01 -3.55
C VAL A 91 4.35 -3.70 -2.28
N MET A 92 4.25 -2.97 -1.17
CA MET A 92 3.69 -3.49 0.08
C MET A 92 2.27 -2.99 0.28
N CYS A 93 1.31 -3.91 0.30
CA CYS A 93 -0.08 -3.58 0.57
C CYS A 93 -0.31 -3.24 2.06
N SER A 94 -1.26 -2.36 2.34
CA SER A 94 -1.45 -1.76 3.67
C SER A 94 -2.37 -2.57 4.61
N TYR A 95 -2.29 -2.25 5.90
CA TYR A 95 -3.15 -2.81 6.96
C TYR A 95 -4.63 -2.42 6.87
N ASN A 96 -4.89 -1.16 6.50
CA ASN A 96 -6.23 -0.61 6.50
C ASN A 96 -7.09 -1.26 5.41
N GLN A 97 -8.39 -1.17 5.60
CA GLN A 97 -9.34 -1.42 4.53
C GLN A 97 -9.45 -0.19 3.63
N ILE A 98 -9.86 -0.42 2.38
CA ILE A 98 -10.27 0.62 1.45
C ILE A 98 -11.66 0.23 0.94
N ASN A 99 -12.65 1.08 1.19
CA ASN A 99 -14.06 0.78 0.92
C ASN A 99 -14.49 -0.60 1.50
N ASN A 100 -14.06 -0.89 2.73
CA ASN A 100 -14.33 -2.11 3.50
C ASN A 100 -13.79 -3.41 2.86
N SER A 101 -12.70 -3.31 2.11
CA SER A 101 -11.90 -4.45 1.66
C SER A 101 -10.43 -4.20 2.01
N TYR A 102 -9.84 -5.12 2.78
CA TYR A 102 -8.44 -5.08 3.25
C TYR A 102 -7.46 -4.85 2.10
N GLY A 103 -6.49 -3.94 2.28
CA GLY A 103 -5.51 -3.58 1.25
C GLY A 103 -4.82 -4.79 0.60
N CYS A 104 -4.45 -5.79 1.40
CA CYS A 104 -3.79 -7.02 0.93
C CYS A 104 -4.72 -8.11 0.36
N GLN A 105 -5.99 -7.80 0.15
CA GLN A 105 -6.93 -8.67 -0.57
C GLN A 105 -7.99 -7.85 -1.33
N ASN A 106 -7.64 -6.62 -1.71
CA ASN A 106 -8.53 -5.73 -2.45
C ASN A 106 -8.22 -5.82 -3.94
N SER A 107 -9.05 -6.57 -4.67
CA SER A 107 -8.87 -6.81 -6.10
C SER A 107 -8.99 -5.55 -6.96
N HIS A 108 -9.75 -4.55 -6.50
CA HIS A 108 -9.80 -3.27 -7.19
C HIS A 108 -8.46 -2.54 -7.10
N LEU A 109 -7.82 -2.54 -5.92
CA LEU A 109 -6.53 -1.90 -5.74
C LEU A 109 -5.40 -2.67 -6.43
N LEU A 110 -5.27 -3.96 -6.13
CA LEU A 110 -4.11 -4.75 -6.55
C LEU A 110 -4.22 -5.17 -8.02
N ASN A 111 -5.34 -5.79 -8.41
CA ASN A 111 -5.51 -6.23 -9.80
C ASN A 111 -5.81 -5.05 -10.71
N LYS A 112 -6.87 -4.26 -10.45
CA LYS A 112 -7.29 -3.19 -11.37
C LYS A 112 -6.32 -2.01 -11.39
N LEU A 113 -6.10 -1.31 -10.28
CA LEU A 113 -5.30 -0.08 -10.30
C LEU A 113 -3.81 -0.39 -10.47
N LEU A 114 -3.22 -1.20 -9.60
CA LEU A 114 -1.77 -1.43 -9.61
C LEU A 114 -1.30 -2.29 -10.79
N LYS A 115 -1.85 -3.50 -10.95
CA LYS A 115 -1.36 -4.45 -11.96
C LYS A 115 -1.87 -4.13 -13.36
N HIS A 116 -3.15 -3.83 -13.54
CA HIS A 116 -3.72 -3.57 -14.86
C HIS A 116 -3.52 -2.13 -15.34
N GLU A 117 -3.89 -1.13 -14.55
CA GLU A 117 -3.88 0.26 -14.99
C GLU A 117 -2.47 0.88 -14.98
N LEU A 118 -1.74 0.74 -13.87
CA LEU A 118 -0.35 1.22 -13.78
C LEU A 118 0.65 0.27 -14.48
N GLY A 119 0.23 -0.97 -14.78
CA GLY A 119 1.07 -1.94 -15.47
C GLY A 119 2.21 -2.52 -14.61
N PHE A 120 2.04 -2.58 -13.29
CA PHE A 120 3.07 -3.10 -12.38
C PHE A 120 3.46 -4.55 -12.69
N GLN A 121 4.76 -4.79 -12.87
CA GLN A 121 5.33 -6.11 -13.24
C GLN A 121 6.06 -6.83 -12.09
N GLY A 122 6.23 -6.15 -10.95
CA GLY A 122 6.85 -6.73 -9.77
C GLY A 122 5.89 -7.59 -8.97
N PHE A 123 6.19 -7.79 -7.69
CA PHE A 123 5.37 -8.58 -6.78
C PHE A 123 4.79 -7.75 -5.63
N VAL A 124 3.60 -8.10 -5.16
CA VAL A 124 2.94 -7.50 -4.01
C VAL A 124 3.20 -8.33 -2.76
N MET A 125 3.83 -7.72 -1.75
CA MET A 125 4.01 -8.29 -0.42
C MET A 125 3.00 -7.70 0.58
N THR A 126 2.64 -8.46 1.60
CA THR A 126 1.82 -7.94 2.71
C THR A 126 2.65 -7.11 3.67
N ASP A 127 2.09 -6.03 4.24
CA ASP A 127 2.64 -5.52 5.50
C ASP A 127 2.53 -6.62 6.58
N TRP A 128 3.35 -6.53 7.62
CA TRP A 128 3.52 -7.60 8.61
C TRP A 128 2.24 -7.86 9.41
N GLY A 129 1.56 -8.97 9.10
CA GLY A 129 0.28 -9.31 9.72
C GLY A 129 -0.95 -8.73 9.00
N ALA A 130 -0.77 -8.13 7.82
CA ALA A 130 -1.86 -7.66 6.96
C ALA A 130 -2.47 -8.76 6.05
N HIS A 131 -1.98 -9.99 6.14
CA HIS A 131 -2.50 -11.12 5.36
C HIS A 131 -3.68 -11.80 6.08
N HIS A 132 -4.90 -11.57 5.61
CA HIS A 132 -6.12 -12.01 6.32
C HIS A 132 -6.81 -13.24 5.72
N SER A 133 -6.37 -13.73 4.56
CA SER A 133 -6.93 -14.93 3.93
C SER A 133 -5.94 -15.58 2.96
N GLY A 134 -5.99 -16.90 2.76
CA GLY A 134 -5.15 -17.56 1.75
C GLY A 134 -5.67 -17.32 0.32
N VAL A 135 -6.70 -18.08 -0.07
CA VAL A 135 -7.22 -18.10 -1.45
C VAL A 135 -7.69 -16.72 -1.92
N ALA A 136 -8.43 -15.98 -1.09
CA ALA A 136 -8.99 -14.69 -1.51
C ALA A 136 -7.89 -13.62 -1.73
N SER A 137 -6.86 -13.55 -0.88
CA SER A 137 -5.73 -12.64 -1.09
C SER A 137 -4.95 -12.98 -2.37
N THR A 138 -4.68 -14.27 -2.61
CA THR A 138 -3.99 -14.71 -3.84
C THR A 138 -4.79 -14.35 -5.09
N LEU A 139 -6.10 -14.62 -5.12
CA LEU A 139 -6.95 -14.28 -6.27
C LEU A 139 -7.14 -12.76 -6.41
N ALA A 140 -7.04 -12.00 -5.32
CA ALA A 140 -7.14 -10.55 -5.33
C ALA A 140 -5.84 -9.85 -5.74
N GLY A 141 -4.70 -10.56 -5.85
CA GLY A 141 -3.47 -10.02 -6.41
C GLY A 141 -2.26 -9.98 -5.46
N THR A 142 -2.33 -10.59 -4.28
CA THR A 142 -1.17 -10.71 -3.38
C THR A 142 -0.24 -11.84 -3.82
N ASP A 143 1.07 -11.57 -3.85
CA ASP A 143 2.07 -12.50 -4.39
C ASP A 143 3.01 -13.06 -3.31
N MET A 144 3.20 -12.33 -2.19
CA MET A 144 4.07 -12.70 -1.08
C MET A 144 3.40 -12.43 0.25
N SER A 145 3.37 -13.45 1.12
CA SER A 145 2.90 -13.33 2.49
C SER A 145 4.09 -13.09 3.40
N ASP A 146 4.25 -11.87 3.91
CA ASP A 146 5.19 -11.59 5.00
C ASP A 146 4.49 -11.82 6.33
N ALA A 147 4.78 -12.98 6.90
CA ALA A 147 4.38 -13.39 8.24
C ALA A 147 5.59 -14.01 8.93
N TRP A 148 5.63 -13.90 10.26
CA TRP A 148 6.47 -14.77 11.07
C TRP A 148 6.07 -16.23 10.86
#